data_AF-A0A0N4YJU1-F1
#
_entry.id   AF-A0A0N4YJU1-F1
#
_cell.length_a   1.000
_cell.length_b   1.000
_cell.length_c   1.000
_cell.angle_alpha   90.00
_cell.angle_beta   90.00
_cell.angle_gamma   90.00
#
_symmetry.space_group_name_H-M   'P 1'
#
loop_
_entity.id
_entity.type
_entity.pdbx_description
1 polymer ?
#
loop_
_entity_poly.entity_id
_entity_poly.type
_entity_poly.pdbx_seq_one_letter_code
_entity_poly.pdbx_strand_id
1 'polypeptide(L)'
;MSQHRITLSNTAPTFTSKPQVLLWCDQLWELLETTNPQVELPSGLLLIPSKLGYLLTVKQQTHQDNTEDTTDSINVNMVYMMNTKSELDDELTRWDKYWTLDLAGICEFTSTKDAETEASNRQAVQFFNDTIECRNDGYYARLPFKDQHTPLPDNKQIAFRRLQRILAMLNTKPELLEQYNSTFQQQLEKEIIEEVPGNITTEGPIIHYIPHQPVLTPHKETTKLRIVFDASASTPNILEHKIRESRNIFQNMKMNLREFATNGSSLSEILPDEACAKSTIQKVLGVEWH
;
A
#
# COMPACT_ATOMS: atom_id res chain seq x y z
N MET A 1 -22.86 6.38 -50.08
CA MET A 1 -21.56 5.69 -50.13
C MET A 1 -21.05 5.52 -51.57
N SER A 2 -20.75 6.58 -52.32
CA SER A 2 -20.18 6.41 -53.69
C SER A 2 -19.34 7.59 -54.23
N GLN A 3 -18.61 8.33 -53.38
CA GLN A 3 -17.67 9.34 -53.90
C GLN A 3 -16.27 9.34 -53.29
N HIS A 4 -15.97 8.59 -52.21
CA HIS A 4 -14.65 8.66 -51.55
C HIS A 4 -13.97 7.30 -51.24
N ARG A 5 -14.44 6.15 -51.75
CA ARG A 5 -13.81 4.81 -51.57
C ARG A 5 -13.28 4.54 -50.15
N ILE A 6 -14.07 4.83 -49.11
CA ILE A 6 -13.72 4.49 -47.72
C ILE A 6 -14.24 3.07 -47.45
N THR A 7 -13.32 2.12 -47.26
CA THR A 7 -13.65 0.73 -46.90
C THR A 7 -13.57 0.59 -45.38
N LEU A 8 -14.70 0.32 -44.72
CA LEU A 8 -14.72 0.05 -43.29
C LEU A 8 -14.16 -1.35 -43.01
N SER A 9 -13.42 -1.50 -41.91
CA SER A 9 -12.83 -2.78 -41.51
C SER A 9 -13.87 -3.83 -41.10
N ASN A 10 -15.10 -3.42 -40.78
CA ASN A 10 -16.21 -4.31 -40.52
C ASN A 10 -17.41 -3.93 -41.40
N THR A 11 -17.86 -4.86 -42.24
CA THR A 11 -18.95 -4.64 -43.23
C THR A 11 -20.28 -5.27 -42.81
N ALA A 12 -20.32 -5.96 -41.66
CA ALA A 12 -21.54 -6.60 -41.13
C ALA A 12 -21.89 -6.05 -39.73
N PRO A 13 -23.18 -5.85 -39.42
CA PRO A 13 -23.63 -5.47 -38.08
C PRO A 13 -23.67 -6.73 -37.21
N THR A 14 -22.51 -7.33 -36.93
CA THR A 14 -22.42 -8.40 -35.92
C THR A 14 -22.10 -7.76 -34.57
N PHE A 15 -23.08 -7.83 -33.66
CA PHE A 15 -23.09 -7.18 -32.35
C PHE A 15 -22.09 -7.73 -31.32
N THR A 16 -21.21 -8.67 -31.70
CA THR A 16 -20.24 -9.27 -30.78
C THR A 16 -18.88 -9.38 -31.45
N SER A 17 -18.01 -8.39 -31.19
CA SER A 17 -16.59 -8.48 -31.49
C SER A 17 -15.83 -8.84 -30.21
N LYS A 18 -14.98 -9.86 -30.27
CA LYS A 18 -14.09 -10.19 -29.16
C LYS A 18 -12.86 -9.27 -29.24
N PRO A 19 -12.56 -8.46 -28.22
CA PRO A 19 -11.38 -7.61 -28.24
C PRO A 19 -10.14 -8.51 -28.33
N GLN A 20 -9.29 -8.23 -29.32
CA GLN A 20 -8.05 -8.99 -29.54
C GLN A 20 -6.86 -8.39 -28.79
N VAL A 21 -6.91 -7.08 -28.53
CA VAL A 21 -5.86 -6.32 -27.87
C VAL A 21 -6.51 -5.31 -26.93
N LEU A 22 -6.00 -5.19 -25.71
CA LEU A 22 -6.33 -4.14 -24.76
C LEU A 22 -5.16 -3.16 -24.72
N LEU A 23 -5.45 -1.88 -24.92
CA LEU A 23 -4.46 -0.81 -24.86
C LEU A 23 -4.69 0.04 -23.61
N TRP A 24 -3.61 0.40 -22.93
CA TRP A 24 -3.63 1.33 -21.81
C TRP A 24 -3.70 2.79 -22.32
N CYS A 25 -4.23 3.70 -21.48
CA CYS A 25 -4.47 5.09 -21.87
C CYS A 25 -3.17 5.89 -22.14
N ASP A 26 -2.05 5.47 -21.54
CA ASP A 26 -0.72 6.04 -21.78
C ASP A 26 -0.21 5.79 -23.21
N GLN A 27 -0.61 4.67 -23.83
CA GLN A 27 -0.23 4.32 -25.21
C GLN A 27 -1.18 4.85 -26.27
N LEU A 28 -2.33 5.43 -25.88
CA LEU A 28 -3.33 5.94 -26.82
C LEU A 28 -2.80 7.13 -27.62
N TRP A 29 -2.06 8.03 -26.99
CA TRP A 29 -1.60 9.28 -27.60
C TRP A 29 -0.54 9.04 -28.68
N GLU A 30 0.41 8.15 -28.42
CA GLU A 30 1.42 7.75 -29.40
C GLU A 30 0.78 7.13 -30.66
N LEU A 31 -0.38 6.49 -30.53
CA LEU A 31 -1.12 5.90 -31.64
C LEU A 31 -1.82 6.96 -32.51
N LEU A 32 -2.26 8.06 -31.90
CA LEU A 32 -3.05 9.13 -32.51
C LEU A 32 -2.21 10.28 -33.05
N GLU A 33 -0.96 10.42 -32.58
CA GLU A 33 0.02 11.38 -33.07
C GLU A 33 0.26 11.22 -34.57
N THR A 34 -0.55 11.92 -35.34
CA THR A 34 -0.45 12.04 -36.78
C THR A 34 -0.69 13.50 -37.14
N THR A 35 0.10 14.03 -38.07
CA THR A 35 0.07 15.45 -38.48
C THR A 35 -1.14 15.81 -39.36
N ASN A 36 -2.02 14.84 -39.62
CA ASN A 36 -3.16 15.01 -40.52
C ASN A 36 -4.38 15.58 -39.76
N PRO A 37 -5.13 16.52 -40.37
CA PRO A 37 -6.33 17.06 -39.75
C PRO A 37 -7.45 16.00 -39.68
N GLN A 38 -8.28 16.11 -38.65
CA GLN A 38 -9.52 15.33 -38.55
C GLN A 38 -10.51 15.78 -39.62
N VAL A 39 -11.24 14.83 -40.20
CA VAL A 39 -12.18 15.10 -41.30
C VAL A 39 -13.59 14.79 -40.85
N GLU A 40 -14.47 15.78 -40.91
CA GLU A 40 -15.90 15.58 -40.70
C GLU A 40 -16.55 15.10 -42.01
N LEU A 41 -17.22 13.95 -41.94
CA LEU A 41 -17.95 13.38 -43.06
C LEU A 41 -19.33 14.05 -43.19
N PRO A 42 -19.94 14.07 -44.40
CA PRO A 42 -21.30 14.58 -44.61
C PRO A 42 -22.37 13.93 -43.74
N SER A 43 -22.08 12.77 -43.15
CA SER A 43 -22.95 12.04 -42.22
C SER A 43 -22.86 12.52 -40.76
N GLY A 44 -22.03 13.52 -40.44
CA GLY A 44 -21.76 13.98 -39.06
C GLY A 44 -20.80 13.09 -38.27
N LEU A 45 -20.19 12.09 -38.94
CA LEU A 45 -19.16 11.24 -38.37
C LEU A 45 -17.79 11.89 -38.54
N LEU A 46 -16.91 11.69 -37.57
CA LEU A 46 -15.56 12.25 -37.58
C LEU A 46 -14.53 11.16 -37.84
N LEU A 47 -13.64 11.39 -38.78
CA LEU A 47 -12.48 10.55 -39.06
C LEU A 47 -11.25 11.13 -38.36
N ILE A 48 -10.65 10.33 -37.50
CA ILE A 48 -9.42 10.66 -36.78
C ILE A 48 -8.28 9.81 -37.33
N PRO A 49 -7.22 10.42 -37.89
CA PRO A 49 -6.06 9.68 -38.34
C PRO A 49 -5.31 9.06 -37.14
N SER A 50 -4.83 7.84 -37.31
CA SER A 50 -3.95 7.14 -36.36
C SER A 50 -2.88 6.37 -37.12
N LYS A 51 -1.84 5.90 -36.43
CA LYS A 51 -0.80 5.04 -37.00
C LYS A 51 -1.34 3.70 -37.55
N LEU A 52 -2.54 3.27 -37.13
CA LEU A 52 -3.20 2.05 -37.59
C LEU A 52 -4.24 2.30 -38.71
N GLY A 53 -4.42 3.55 -39.14
CA GLY A 53 -5.44 3.97 -40.09
C GLY A 53 -6.44 4.94 -39.48
N TYR A 54 -7.53 5.23 -40.21
CA TYR A 54 -8.53 6.18 -39.73
C TYR A 54 -9.50 5.52 -38.74
N LEU A 55 -9.65 6.14 -37.57
CA LEU A 55 -10.66 5.81 -36.58
C LEU A 55 -11.93 6.62 -36.88
N LEU A 56 -13.08 5.96 -36.79
CA LEU A 56 -14.39 6.59 -36.99
C LEU A 56 -15.01 6.86 -35.61
N THR A 57 -15.32 8.12 -35.31
CA THR A 57 -15.99 8.51 -34.06
C THR A 57 -17.26 9.32 -34.34
N VAL A 58 -18.18 9.32 -33.37
CA VAL A 58 -19.41 10.09 -33.39
C VAL A 58 -19.28 11.22 -32.38
N LYS A 59 -19.64 12.44 -32.76
CA LYS A 59 -19.85 13.52 -31.79
C LYS A 59 -21.28 13.40 -31.27
N GLN A 60 -21.46 12.99 -30.01
CA GLN A 60 -22.79 12.98 -29.40
C GLN A 60 -23.27 14.43 -29.24
N GLN A 61 -24.34 14.80 -29.96
CA GLN A 61 -25.07 16.02 -29.64
C GLN A 61 -25.83 15.75 -28.33
N THR A 62 -25.54 16.54 -27.29
CA THR A 62 -26.33 16.54 -26.06
C THR A 62 -27.74 17.04 -26.39
N HIS A 63 -28.66 16.13 -26.65
CA HIS A 63 -30.07 16.46 -26.75
C HIS A 63 -30.63 16.66 -25.35
N GLN A 64 -31.17 17.85 -25.09
CA GLN A 64 -32.19 18.08 -24.07
C GLN A 64 -33.45 17.31 -24.51
N ASP A 65 -33.95 16.47 -23.61
CA ASP A 65 -35.13 15.61 -23.80
C ASP A 65 -36.29 16.34 -24.47
N ASN A 66 -36.88 15.71 -25.50
CA ASN A 66 -38.33 15.55 -25.66
C ASN A 66 -38.67 14.56 -26.82
N THR A 67 -39.34 13.48 -26.43
CA THR A 67 -40.32 12.63 -27.15
C THR A 67 -39.97 11.84 -28.43
N GLU A 68 -40.16 10.52 -28.28
CA GLU A 68 -40.73 9.49 -29.18
C GLU A 68 -40.10 9.17 -30.55
N ASP A 69 -39.47 7.98 -30.54
CA ASP A 69 -39.51 6.87 -31.49
C ASP A 69 -38.92 6.91 -32.91
N THR A 70 -38.22 5.80 -33.17
CA THR A 70 -37.70 5.23 -34.44
C THR A 70 -36.44 5.85 -35.05
N THR A 71 -35.31 5.16 -34.89
CA THR A 71 -34.57 4.46 -35.97
C THR A 71 -33.33 3.75 -35.39
N ASP A 72 -33.00 2.60 -35.98
CA ASP A 72 -31.96 1.64 -35.57
C ASP A 72 -30.67 2.31 -35.07
N SER A 73 -30.44 2.21 -33.76
CA SER A 73 -29.24 2.71 -33.12
C SER A 73 -28.07 1.77 -33.43
N ILE A 74 -27.19 2.18 -34.33
CA ILE A 74 -25.91 1.50 -34.55
C ILE A 74 -25.09 1.68 -33.26
N ASN A 75 -25.01 0.63 -32.44
CA ASN A 75 -24.12 0.58 -31.28
C ASN A 75 -22.67 0.51 -31.78
N VAL A 76 -22.06 1.66 -32.00
CA VAL A 76 -20.60 1.78 -32.15
C VAL A 76 -20.03 1.80 -30.73
N ASN A 77 -19.09 0.90 -30.42
CA ASN A 77 -18.29 1.01 -29.20
C ASN A 77 -17.58 2.37 -29.24
N MET A 78 -18.09 3.33 -28.48
CA MET A 78 -17.64 4.71 -28.47
C MET A 78 -16.30 4.80 -27.75
N VAL A 79 -15.25 5.15 -28.49
CA VAL A 79 -14.03 5.70 -27.88
C VAL A 79 -14.33 7.17 -27.60
N TYR A 80 -14.43 7.53 -26.33
CA TYR A 80 -14.51 8.93 -25.91
C TYR A 80 -13.18 9.60 -26.23
N MET A 81 -13.15 10.41 -27.28
CA MET A 81 -12.13 11.43 -27.44
C MET A 81 -12.81 12.79 -27.46
N MET A 82 -12.70 13.49 -26.34
CA MET A 82 -13.03 14.91 -26.27
C MET A 82 -11.98 15.66 -27.06
N ASN A 83 -12.27 15.94 -28.34
CA ASN A 83 -11.48 16.92 -29.07
C ASN A 83 -12.09 18.30 -28.84
N THR A 84 -11.54 19.04 -27.89
CA THR A 84 -11.73 20.47 -27.83
C THR A 84 -10.36 21.09 -27.89
N LYS A 85 -10.12 21.91 -28.92
CA LYS A 85 -9.04 22.90 -28.94
C LYS A 85 -9.22 23.82 -27.73
N SER A 86 -8.76 23.40 -26.57
CA SER A 86 -8.60 24.22 -25.38
C SER A 86 -7.18 24.05 -24.90
N GLU A 87 -6.61 25.13 -24.42
CA GLU A 87 -5.23 25.23 -23.99
C GLU A 87 -4.89 24.09 -23.00
N LEU A 88 -3.71 23.51 -23.17
CA LEU A 88 -3.22 22.31 -22.45
C LEU A 88 -3.37 22.41 -20.91
N ASP A 89 -3.42 23.62 -20.38
CA ASP A 89 -3.60 23.94 -18.96
C ASP A 89 -5.02 23.63 -18.44
N ASP A 90 -6.04 23.86 -19.27
CA ASP A 90 -7.44 23.55 -18.92
C ASP A 90 -7.70 22.04 -18.87
N GLU A 91 -7.03 21.28 -19.75
CA GLU A 91 -7.08 19.82 -19.69
C GLU A 91 -6.41 19.31 -18.42
N LEU A 92 -5.20 19.79 -18.09
CA LEU A 92 -4.50 19.38 -16.87
C LEU A 92 -5.37 19.59 -15.63
N THR A 93 -5.99 20.77 -15.53
CA THR A 93 -6.86 21.13 -14.41
C THR A 93 -8.13 20.26 -14.36
N ARG A 94 -8.67 19.87 -15.52
CA ARG A 94 -9.85 19.00 -15.61
C ARG A 94 -9.52 17.55 -15.28
N TRP A 95 -8.35 17.06 -15.72
CA TRP A 95 -7.83 15.75 -15.33
C TRP A 95 -7.56 15.71 -13.83
N ASP A 96 -6.92 16.73 -13.26
CA ASP A 96 -6.65 16.82 -11.82
C ASP A 96 -7.96 16.78 -11.02
N LYS A 97 -9.01 17.44 -11.53
CA LYS A 97 -10.36 17.39 -10.95
C LYS A 97 -11.03 16.02 -11.10
N TYR A 98 -10.81 15.32 -12.21
CA TYR A 98 -11.34 13.96 -12.44
C TYR A 98 -10.65 12.93 -11.55
N TRP A 99 -9.32 13.02 -11.40
CA TRP A 99 -8.54 12.24 -10.45
C TRP A 99 -8.96 12.56 -9.00
N THR A 100 -9.19 13.83 -8.67
CA THR A 100 -9.69 14.23 -7.35
C THR A 100 -11.09 13.66 -7.06
N LEU A 101 -11.97 13.57 -8.07
CA LEU A 101 -13.29 12.96 -7.95
C LEU A 101 -13.24 11.43 -7.80
N ASP A 102 -12.35 10.75 -8.51
CA ASP A 102 -12.13 9.30 -8.39
C ASP A 102 -11.45 8.96 -7.05
N LEU A 103 -10.57 9.85 -6.56
CA LEU A 103 -10.02 9.81 -5.21
C LEU A 103 -11.07 10.12 -4.13
N ALA A 104 -12.07 10.96 -4.40
CA ALA A 104 -13.11 11.32 -3.42
C ALA A 104 -13.91 10.09 -2.94
N GLY A 105 -14.13 9.09 -3.81
CA GLY A 105 -14.73 7.81 -3.44
C GLY A 105 -13.82 6.92 -2.57
N ILE A 106 -12.51 7.18 -2.55
CA ILE A 106 -11.51 6.52 -1.70
C ILE A 106 -11.32 7.30 -0.38
N CYS A 107 -11.45 8.63 -0.42
CA CYS A 107 -11.26 9.54 0.71
C CYS A 107 -12.48 9.69 1.63
N GLU A 108 -13.70 9.36 1.20
CA GLU A 108 -14.89 9.37 2.07
C GLU A 108 -14.69 8.52 3.34
N PHE A 109 -13.85 7.48 3.28
CA PHE A 109 -13.52 6.62 4.41
C PHE A 109 -12.24 7.01 5.18
N THR A 110 -11.37 7.89 4.66
CA THR A 110 -10.10 8.28 5.32
C THR A 110 -10.11 9.68 5.92
N SER A 111 -11.08 10.53 5.56
CA SER A 111 -11.16 11.93 6.00
C SER A 111 -10.99 12.13 7.52
N THR A 112 -11.57 11.26 8.34
CA THR A 112 -11.41 11.30 9.81
C THR A 112 -9.99 10.92 10.25
N LYS A 113 -9.41 9.89 9.64
CA LYS A 113 -8.05 9.41 9.92
C LYS A 113 -6.99 10.43 9.49
N ASP A 114 -7.20 11.09 8.37
CA ASP A 114 -6.28 12.11 7.85
C ASP A 114 -6.29 13.34 8.77
N ALA A 115 -7.48 13.78 9.21
CA ALA A 115 -7.62 14.87 10.18
C ALA A 115 -7.02 14.53 11.55
N GLU A 116 -7.20 13.29 12.06
CA GLU A 116 -6.58 12.81 13.30
C GLU A 116 -5.05 12.74 13.21
N THR A 117 -4.55 12.28 12.05
CA THR A 117 -3.10 12.21 11.77
C THR A 117 -2.50 13.61 11.70
N GLU A 118 -3.15 14.55 11.02
CA GLU A 118 -2.73 15.95 10.98
C GLU A 118 -2.77 16.63 12.35
N ALA A 119 -3.78 16.34 13.17
CA ALA A 119 -3.82 16.83 14.55
C ALA A 119 -2.64 16.30 15.37
N SER A 120 -2.37 15.00 15.29
CA SER A 120 -1.22 14.37 15.97
C SER A 120 0.12 14.93 15.49
N ASN A 121 0.27 15.13 14.17
CA ASN A 121 1.46 15.71 13.58
C ASN A 121 1.67 17.15 14.02
N ARG A 122 0.60 17.97 14.07
CA ARG A 122 0.68 19.34 14.57
C ARG A 122 1.15 19.37 16.02
N GLN A 123 0.61 18.50 16.87
CA GLN A 123 1.06 18.40 18.27
C GLN A 123 2.53 17.99 18.37
N ALA A 124 2.98 17.03 17.57
CA ALA A 124 4.38 16.61 17.55
C ALA A 124 5.33 17.72 17.09
N VAL A 125 4.95 18.50 16.06
CA VAL A 125 5.73 19.64 15.57
C VAL A 125 5.77 20.77 16.60
N GLN A 126 4.64 21.06 17.26
CA GLN A 126 4.60 22.04 18.35
C GLN A 126 5.54 21.61 19.49
N PHE A 127 5.42 20.37 19.96
CA PHE A 127 6.32 19.83 20.99
C PHE A 127 7.79 19.92 20.59
N PHE A 128 8.14 19.59 19.34
CA PHE A 128 9.50 19.72 18.85
C PHE A 128 10.01 21.16 18.91
N ASN A 129 9.23 22.12 18.39
CA ASN A 129 9.61 23.53 18.40
C ASN A 129 9.73 24.10 19.82
N ASP A 130 8.87 23.65 20.74
CA ASP A 130 8.86 24.10 22.13
C ASP A 130 10.00 23.49 22.97
N THR A 131 10.49 22.31 22.59
CA THR A 131 11.45 21.54 23.40
C THR A 131 12.85 21.43 22.83
N ILE A 132 13.07 21.86 21.59
CA ILE A 132 14.40 21.84 20.97
C ILE A 132 15.31 22.87 21.64
N GLU A 133 16.46 22.40 22.11
CA GLU A 133 17.48 23.23 22.76
C GLU A 133 18.74 23.26 21.90
N CYS A 134 19.19 24.46 21.52
CA CYS A 134 20.50 24.63 20.89
C CYS A 134 21.56 24.84 21.98
N ARG A 135 22.52 23.92 22.06
CA ARG A 135 23.66 23.99 22.98
C ARG A 135 24.96 24.16 22.19
N ASN A 136 26.07 24.40 22.88
CA ASN A 136 27.36 24.68 22.24
C ASN A 136 27.90 23.52 21.38
N ASP A 137 27.42 22.30 21.64
CA ASP A 137 27.84 21.05 21.02
C ASP A 137 26.79 20.46 20.06
N GLY A 138 25.61 21.08 19.94
CA GLY A 138 24.59 20.64 18.98
C GLY A 138 23.15 20.95 19.40
N TYR A 139 22.22 20.38 18.64
CA TYR A 139 20.78 20.48 18.91
C TYR A 139 20.30 19.27 19.70
N TYR A 140 19.54 19.53 20.75
CA TYR A 140 18.95 18.55 21.63
C TYR A 140 17.44 18.59 21.45
N ALA A 141 16.87 17.58 20.82
CA ALA A 141 15.43 17.44 20.63
C ALA A 141 14.87 16.39 21.60
N ARG A 142 13.75 16.69 22.24
CA ARG A 142 13.03 15.70 23.04
C ARG A 142 12.19 14.81 22.13
N LEU A 143 12.10 13.53 22.46
CA LEU A 143 11.23 12.59 21.74
C LEU A 143 9.76 12.87 22.12
N PRO A 144 8.85 13.06 21.13
CA PRO A 144 7.44 13.29 21.38
C PRO A 144 6.75 11.96 21.75
N PHE A 145 6.78 11.63 23.04
CA PHE A 145 6.04 10.47 23.56
C PHE A 145 4.53 10.75 23.53
N LYS A 146 3.73 9.70 23.29
CA LYS A 146 2.28 9.81 23.36
C LYS A 146 1.85 9.89 24.81
N ASP A 147 1.07 10.92 25.15
CA ASP A 147 0.43 11.02 26.45
C ASP A 147 -0.65 9.94 26.61
N GLN A 148 -0.89 9.48 27.84
CA GLN A 148 -1.94 8.52 28.18
C GLN A 148 -1.90 7.19 27.41
N HIS A 149 -0.71 6.70 27.05
CA HIS A 149 -0.61 5.37 26.48
C HIS A 149 -0.96 4.30 27.53
N THR A 150 -1.53 3.18 27.10
CA THR A 150 -1.68 2.01 27.97
C THR A 150 -0.31 1.49 28.38
N PRO A 151 -0.14 1.01 29.63
CA PRO A 151 1.12 0.43 30.06
C PRO A 151 1.45 -0.79 29.19
N LEU A 152 2.71 -0.92 28.78
CA LEU A 152 3.17 -2.12 28.08
C LEU A 152 3.15 -3.30 29.06
N PRO A 153 2.66 -4.48 28.66
CA PRO A 153 2.71 -5.66 29.52
C PRO A 153 4.15 -6.15 29.65
N ASP A 154 4.41 -6.86 30.75
CA ASP A 154 5.68 -7.54 30.94
C ASP A 154 5.87 -8.63 29.87
N ASN A 155 7.02 -8.58 29.19
CA ASN A 155 7.43 -9.56 28.18
C ASN A 155 8.77 -10.23 28.52
N LYS A 156 9.31 -10.03 29.73
CA LYS A 156 10.63 -10.54 30.16
C LYS A 156 10.81 -12.01 29.87
N GLN A 157 9.84 -12.84 30.24
CA GLN A 157 9.91 -14.29 30.05
C GLN A 157 9.99 -14.67 28.56
N ILE A 158 9.26 -13.96 27.69
CA ILE A 158 9.25 -14.22 26.25
C ILE A 158 10.61 -13.84 25.65
N ALA A 159 11.11 -12.65 25.98
CA ALA A 159 12.41 -12.17 25.52
C ALA A 159 13.53 -13.10 26.00
N PHE A 160 13.49 -13.52 27.27
CA PHE A 160 14.49 -14.43 27.85
C PHE A 160 14.49 -15.81 27.19
N ARG A 161 13.33 -16.43 26.94
CA ARG A 161 13.28 -17.71 26.22
C ARG A 161 13.84 -17.61 24.81
N ARG A 162 13.55 -16.50 24.10
CA ARG A 162 14.13 -16.24 22.77
C ARG A 162 15.65 -16.10 22.85
N LEU A 163 16.16 -15.37 23.84
CA LEU A 163 17.60 -15.24 24.08
C LEU A 163 18.25 -16.61 24.33
N GLN A 164 17.68 -17.44 25.22
CA GLN A 164 18.21 -18.78 25.49
C GLN A 164 18.31 -19.63 24.23
N ARG A 165 17.29 -19.61 23.38
CA ARG A 165 17.29 -20.34 22.10
C ARG A 165 18.39 -19.83 21.15
N ILE A 166 18.58 -18.52 21.08
CA ILE A 166 19.62 -17.91 20.26
C ILE A 166 21.00 -18.29 20.78
N LEU A 167 21.24 -18.16 22.08
CA LEU A 167 22.53 -18.54 22.68
C LEU A 167 22.83 -20.02 22.49
N ALA A 168 21.84 -20.91 22.64
CA ALA A 168 22.01 -22.33 22.36
C ALA A 168 22.45 -22.57 20.90
N MET A 169 21.83 -21.87 19.94
CA MET A 169 22.19 -21.95 18.52
C MET A 169 23.58 -21.36 18.26
N LEU A 170 23.92 -20.21 18.83
CA LEU A 170 25.21 -19.55 18.67
C LEU A 170 26.36 -20.33 19.30
N ASN A 171 26.12 -21.01 20.43
CA ASN A 171 27.12 -21.85 21.09
C ASN A 171 27.58 -23.03 20.21
N THR A 172 26.76 -23.46 19.25
CA THR A 172 27.18 -24.48 18.26
C THR A 172 28.10 -23.92 17.17
N LYS A 173 28.25 -22.59 17.07
CA LYS A 173 28.99 -21.89 16.01
C LYS A 173 29.89 -20.79 16.61
N PRO A 174 31.10 -21.13 17.07
CA PRO A 174 31.97 -20.21 17.81
C PRO A 174 32.26 -18.89 17.08
N GLU A 175 32.57 -18.96 15.78
CA GLU A 175 32.84 -17.76 14.96
C GLU A 175 31.63 -16.80 14.90
N LEU A 176 30.42 -17.36 14.88
CA LEU A 176 29.19 -16.57 14.81
C LEU A 176 28.90 -15.90 16.16
N LEU A 177 29.16 -16.60 17.26
CA LEU A 177 29.03 -16.08 18.61
C LEU A 177 29.99 -14.92 18.87
N GLU A 178 31.23 -15.03 18.39
CA GLU A 178 32.24 -13.97 18.50
C GLU A 178 31.81 -12.71 17.76
N GLN A 179 31.36 -12.83 16.50
CA GLN A 179 30.84 -11.70 15.72
C GLN A 179 29.61 -11.06 16.38
N TYR A 180 28.72 -11.90 16.93
CA TYR A 180 27.53 -11.47 17.64
C TYR A 180 27.89 -10.63 18.87
N ASN A 181 28.81 -11.12 19.72
CA ASN A 181 29.28 -10.40 20.90
C ASN A 181 30.04 -9.11 20.53
N SER A 182 30.90 -9.17 19.50
CA SER A 182 31.64 -8.01 19.00
C SER A 182 30.71 -6.86 18.60
N THR A 183 29.53 -7.17 18.06
CA THR A 183 28.54 -6.14 17.70
C THR A 183 28.02 -5.39 18.94
N PHE A 184 27.72 -6.10 20.03
CA PHE A 184 27.31 -5.45 21.29
C PHE A 184 28.44 -4.67 21.94
N GLN A 185 29.67 -5.20 21.93
CA GLN A 185 30.83 -4.49 22.47
C GLN A 185 31.08 -3.17 21.72
N GLN A 186 30.98 -3.17 20.39
CA GLN A 186 31.11 -1.94 19.59
C GLN A 186 29.97 -0.94 19.86
N GLN A 187 28.75 -1.42 20.11
CA GLN A 187 27.64 -0.53 20.49
C GLN A 187 27.84 0.06 21.88
N LEU A 188 28.40 -0.71 22.81
CA LEU A 188 28.73 -0.25 24.16
C LEU A 188 29.86 0.80 24.13
N GLU A 189 30.92 0.57 23.35
CA GLU A 189 32.03 1.52 23.17
C GLU A 189 31.57 2.84 22.53
N LYS A 190 30.56 2.79 21.65
CA LYS A 190 29.96 3.96 21.01
C LYS A 190 28.89 4.64 21.85
N GLU A 191 28.66 4.18 23.09
CA GLU A 191 27.62 4.68 23.98
C GLU A 191 26.19 4.62 23.36
N ILE A 192 25.97 3.68 22.43
CA ILE A 192 24.65 3.43 21.83
C ILE A 192 23.78 2.61 22.79
N ILE A 193 24.42 1.73 23.56
CA ILE A 193 23.80 0.92 24.61
C ILE A 193 24.58 1.06 25.90
N GLU A 194 23.92 0.83 27.03
CA GLU A 194 24.51 0.84 28.36
C GLU A 194 24.10 -0.40 29.16
N GLU A 195 24.89 -0.76 30.16
CA GLU A 195 24.54 -1.83 31.09
C GLU A 195 23.50 -1.34 32.09
N VAL A 196 22.37 -2.04 32.18
CA VAL A 196 21.28 -1.68 33.10
C VAL A 196 21.71 -1.99 34.54
N PRO A 197 21.71 -1.00 35.46
CA PRO A 197 22.05 -1.23 36.86
C PRO A 197 21.19 -2.30 37.52
N GLY A 198 21.82 -3.26 38.21
CA GLY A 198 21.13 -4.41 38.83
C GLY A 198 20.23 -4.07 40.03
N ASN A 199 20.21 -2.81 40.48
CA ASN A 199 19.39 -2.34 41.60
C ASN A 199 18.10 -1.63 41.17
N ILE A 200 17.81 -1.54 39.87
CA ILE A 200 16.57 -0.95 39.39
C ILE A 200 15.43 -1.89 39.77
N THR A 201 14.57 -1.45 40.68
CA THR A 201 13.32 -2.12 41.01
C THR A 201 12.51 -2.32 39.74
N THR A 202 11.98 -3.53 39.53
CA THR A 202 10.93 -3.80 38.54
C THR A 202 9.61 -3.07 38.82
N GLU A 203 9.58 -2.29 39.90
CA GLU A 203 8.54 -1.35 40.29
C GLU A 203 9.06 0.06 39.94
N GLY A 204 8.86 0.45 38.68
CA GLY A 204 9.44 1.65 38.05
C GLY A 204 9.15 1.65 36.54
N PRO A 205 9.37 2.76 35.81
CA PRO A 205 8.71 3.09 34.55
C PRO A 205 8.81 1.99 33.48
N ILE A 206 7.69 1.74 32.79
CA ILE A 206 7.51 0.94 31.55
C ILE A 206 8.74 0.13 31.14
N ILE A 207 9.01 -0.98 31.85
CA ILE A 207 10.10 -1.89 31.49
C ILE A 207 9.60 -2.82 30.39
N HIS A 208 10.25 -2.80 29.23
CA HIS A 208 9.97 -3.73 28.16
C HIS A 208 11.28 -4.23 27.54
N TYR A 209 11.35 -5.53 27.26
CA TYR A 209 12.54 -6.16 26.73
C TYR A 209 12.39 -6.35 25.24
N ILE A 210 13.36 -5.91 24.44
CA ILE A 210 13.29 -6.07 22.97
C ILE A 210 14.03 -7.37 22.60
N PRO A 211 13.33 -8.44 22.16
CA PRO A 211 14.00 -9.62 21.67
C PRO A 211 14.82 -9.27 20.43
N HIS A 212 15.97 -9.89 20.26
CA HIS A 212 16.85 -9.67 19.11
C HIS A 212 17.21 -11.00 18.48
N GLN A 213 17.63 -11.04 17.22
CA GLN A 213 18.12 -12.25 16.57
C GLN A 213 19.18 -11.96 15.50
N PRO A 214 20.15 -12.87 15.30
CA PRO A 214 21.11 -12.75 14.21
C PRO A 214 20.44 -13.08 12.88
N VAL A 215 20.63 -12.22 11.88
CA VAL A 215 20.28 -12.49 10.49
C VAL A 215 21.57 -12.56 9.68
N LEU A 216 21.76 -13.69 9.02
CA LEU A 216 22.90 -13.93 8.15
C LEU A 216 22.58 -13.43 6.75
N THR A 217 23.47 -12.61 6.21
CA THR A 217 23.44 -12.20 4.80
C THR A 217 24.78 -12.54 4.16
N PRO A 218 25.01 -13.82 3.77
CA PRO A 218 26.30 -14.31 3.31
C PRO A 218 26.82 -13.59 2.06
N HIS A 219 25.91 -13.07 1.25
CA HIS A 219 26.19 -12.41 -0.03
C HIS A 219 26.51 -10.91 0.10
N LYS A 220 26.47 -10.33 1.31
CA LYS A 220 26.84 -8.92 1.52
C LYS A 220 28.34 -8.79 1.78
N GLU A 221 28.97 -7.83 1.11
CA GLU A 221 30.42 -7.59 1.21
C GLU A 221 30.85 -7.03 2.57
N THR A 222 30.07 -6.11 3.15
CA THR A 222 30.50 -5.33 4.32
C THR A 222 30.12 -5.95 5.67
N THR A 223 28.96 -6.60 5.79
CA THR A 223 28.49 -7.14 7.07
C THR A 223 27.71 -8.42 6.85
N LYS A 224 28.34 -9.55 7.18
CA LYS A 224 27.78 -10.90 6.97
C LYS A 224 26.76 -11.29 8.06
N LEU A 225 26.81 -10.65 9.23
CA LEU A 225 25.86 -10.81 10.35
C LEU A 225 25.28 -9.46 10.77
N ARG A 226 23.95 -9.34 10.78
CA ARG A 226 23.25 -8.20 11.37
C ARG A 226 22.37 -8.66 12.54
N ILE A 227 22.29 -7.85 13.58
CA ILE A 227 21.36 -8.10 14.69
C ILE A 227 20.07 -7.35 14.39
N VAL A 228 18.95 -8.07 14.38
CA VAL A 228 17.62 -7.50 14.19
C VAL A 228 16.88 -7.51 15.52
N PHE A 229 16.40 -6.35 15.92
CA PHE A 229 15.58 -6.15 17.12
C PHE A 229 14.10 -6.24 16.74
N ASP A 230 13.37 -7.15 17.39
CA ASP A 230 11.93 -7.34 17.19
C ASP A 230 11.16 -6.47 18.19
N ALA A 231 11.03 -5.17 17.87
CA ALA A 231 10.22 -4.23 18.63
C ALA A 231 8.71 -4.45 18.46
N SER A 232 8.30 -5.37 17.58
CA SER A 232 6.89 -5.73 17.37
C SER A 232 6.45 -6.94 18.21
N ALA A 233 7.39 -7.55 18.95
CA ALA A 233 7.13 -8.72 19.76
C ALA A 233 6.04 -8.45 20.79
N SER A 234 4.91 -9.13 20.61
CA SER A 234 3.72 -8.94 21.40
C SER A 234 3.48 -10.12 22.32
N THR A 235 2.91 -9.86 23.50
CA THR A 235 2.39 -10.93 24.35
C THR A 235 1.20 -11.61 23.66
N PRO A 236 0.93 -12.89 23.95
CA PRO A 236 -0.22 -13.61 23.39
C PRO A 236 -1.55 -12.87 23.58
N ASN A 237 -1.76 -12.24 24.75
CA ASN A 237 -2.98 -11.49 25.06
C ASN A 237 -3.16 -10.25 24.16
N ILE A 238 -2.10 -9.49 23.89
CA ILE A 238 -2.18 -8.36 22.95
C ILE A 238 -2.43 -8.87 21.52
N LEU A 239 -1.81 -10.00 21.15
CA LEU A 239 -1.99 -10.58 19.83
C LEU A 239 -3.44 -11.04 19.62
N GLU A 240 -4.04 -11.68 20.62
CA GLU A 240 -5.47 -12.01 20.64
C GLU A 240 -6.35 -10.77 20.46
N HIS A 241 -6.10 -9.71 21.24
CA HIS A 241 -6.85 -8.47 21.13
C HIS A 241 -6.79 -7.89 19.71
N LYS A 242 -5.59 -7.82 19.13
CA LYS A 242 -5.38 -7.33 17.76
C LYS A 242 -6.13 -8.17 16.73
N ILE A 243 -6.14 -9.50 16.89
CA ILE A 243 -6.86 -10.40 15.99
C ILE A 243 -8.37 -10.16 16.08
N ARG A 244 -8.91 -10.02 17.30
CA ARG A 244 -10.33 -9.75 17.53
C ARG A 244 -10.77 -8.41 16.95
N GLU A 245 -10.01 -7.35 17.19
CA GLU A 245 -10.28 -6.04 16.61
C GLU A 245 -10.22 -6.06 15.09
N SER A 246 -9.22 -6.72 14.52
CA SER A 246 -9.10 -6.86 13.06
C SER A 246 -10.34 -7.54 12.46
N ARG A 247 -10.86 -8.62 13.08
CA ARG A 247 -12.12 -9.24 12.61
C ARG A 247 -13.30 -8.30 12.71
N ASN A 248 -13.45 -7.60 13.84
CA ASN A 248 -14.56 -6.67 14.05
C ASN A 248 -14.55 -5.55 12.99
N ILE A 249 -13.38 -4.98 12.70
CA ILE A 249 -13.21 -3.95 11.66
C ILE A 249 -13.68 -4.48 10.29
N PHE A 250 -13.21 -5.67 9.88
CA PHE A 250 -13.61 -6.26 8.59
C PHE A 250 -15.11 -6.61 8.54
N GLN A 251 -15.68 -7.12 9.63
CA GLN A 251 -17.12 -7.38 9.74
C GLN A 251 -17.95 -6.09 9.58
N ASN A 252 -17.53 -5.00 10.24
CA ASN A 252 -18.20 -3.70 10.14
C ASN A 252 -18.12 -3.12 8.71
N MET A 253 -17.02 -3.37 8.01
CA MET A 253 -16.86 -3.00 6.60
C MET A 253 -17.60 -3.94 5.63
N LYS A 254 -18.32 -4.95 6.13
CA LYS A 254 -18.95 -6.03 5.33
C LYS A 254 -17.94 -6.73 4.41
N MET A 255 -16.68 -6.81 4.85
CA MET A 255 -15.59 -7.48 4.16
C MET A 255 -15.28 -8.81 4.85
N ASN A 256 -14.88 -9.80 4.06
CA ASN A 256 -14.42 -11.08 4.59
C ASN A 256 -12.93 -11.03 4.89
N LEU A 257 -12.57 -11.13 6.18
CA LEU A 257 -11.19 -11.41 6.59
C LEU A 257 -10.92 -12.91 6.44
N ARG A 258 -9.86 -13.27 5.70
CA ARG A 258 -9.43 -14.66 5.55
C ARG A 258 -8.94 -15.24 6.89
N GLU A 259 -8.78 -16.56 6.90
CA GLU A 259 -8.26 -17.33 8.03
C GLU A 259 -6.85 -16.87 8.47
N PHE A 260 -6.57 -16.94 9.77
CA PHE A 260 -5.26 -16.65 10.36
C PHE A 260 -4.39 -17.91 10.38
N ALA A 261 -3.17 -17.83 9.86
CA ALA A 261 -2.18 -18.89 10.00
C ALA A 261 -1.29 -18.63 11.22
N THR A 262 -1.14 -19.62 12.11
CA THR A 262 -0.27 -19.55 13.29
C THR A 262 0.68 -20.73 13.32
N ASN A 263 1.92 -20.48 13.76
CA ASN A 263 2.94 -21.51 13.98
C ASN A 263 2.92 -22.07 15.42
N GLY A 264 2.04 -21.56 16.29
CA GLY A 264 1.94 -21.95 17.70
C GLY A 264 0.52 -22.37 18.09
N SER A 265 0.42 -23.45 18.87
CA SER A 265 -0.84 -24.05 19.32
C SER A 265 -1.65 -23.15 20.26
N SER A 266 -1.00 -22.25 20.99
CA SER A 266 -1.67 -21.39 21.96
C SER A 266 -2.65 -20.39 21.33
N LEU A 267 -2.46 -20.02 20.05
CA LEU A 267 -3.38 -19.12 19.34
C LEU A 267 -4.57 -19.87 18.73
N SER A 268 -4.37 -21.11 18.28
CA SER A 268 -5.46 -21.94 17.75
C SER A 268 -6.46 -22.33 18.83
N GLU A 269 -6.06 -22.37 20.10
CA GLU A 269 -6.96 -22.64 21.23
C GLU A 269 -7.86 -21.45 21.59
N ILE A 270 -7.45 -20.23 21.20
CA ILE A 270 -8.13 -18.97 21.57
C ILE A 270 -9.07 -18.50 20.46
N LEU A 271 -8.74 -18.80 19.20
CA LEU A 271 -9.52 -18.40 18.04
C LEU A 271 -10.58 -19.45 17.71
N PRO A 272 -11.79 -19.05 17.25
CA PRO A 272 -12.76 -20.01 16.74
C PRO A 272 -12.19 -20.74 15.52
N ASP A 273 -12.49 -22.04 15.36
CA ASP A 273 -11.92 -22.89 14.31
C ASP A 273 -12.09 -22.32 12.89
N GLU A 274 -13.19 -21.61 12.64
CA GLU A 274 -13.51 -20.92 11.39
C GLU A 274 -12.57 -19.76 11.06
N ALA A 275 -11.88 -19.22 12.07
CA ALA A 275 -10.91 -18.15 11.94
C ALA A 275 -9.48 -18.67 11.71
N CYS A 276 -9.23 -19.97 11.91
CA CYS A 276 -7.90 -20.56 11.80
C CYS A 276 -7.67 -21.16 10.40
N ALA A 277 -6.45 -20.98 9.89
CA ALA A 277 -6.07 -21.52 8.59
C ALA A 277 -6.14 -23.06 8.63
N LYS A 278 -6.97 -23.65 7.76
CA LYS A 278 -7.12 -25.12 7.70
C LYS A 278 -5.95 -25.82 7.03
N SER A 279 -5.14 -25.06 6.29
CA SER A 279 -3.94 -25.53 5.61
C SER A 279 -2.76 -24.67 6.00
N THR A 280 -1.61 -25.31 6.21
CA THR A 280 -0.32 -24.66 6.37
C THR A 280 0.26 -24.13 5.06
N ILE A 281 -0.29 -24.57 3.91
CA ILE A 281 0.12 -24.10 2.59
C ILE A 281 -0.63 -22.80 2.28
N GLN A 282 0.11 -21.69 2.26
CA GLN A 282 -0.43 -20.38 1.91
C GLN A 282 -0.51 -20.24 0.39
N LYS A 283 -1.66 -19.76 -0.09
CA LYS A 283 -1.87 -19.44 -1.51
C LYS A 283 -2.20 -17.95 -1.65
N VAL A 284 -1.50 -17.26 -2.54
CA VAL A 284 -1.77 -15.87 -2.92
C VAL A 284 -2.34 -15.88 -4.33
N LEU A 285 -3.57 -15.39 -4.49
CA LEU A 285 -4.31 -15.39 -5.77
C LEU A 285 -4.40 -16.78 -6.45
N GLY A 286 -4.44 -17.85 -5.65
CA GLY A 286 -4.54 -19.24 -6.14
C GLY A 286 -3.19 -19.90 -6.44
N VAL A 287 -2.07 -19.17 -6.34
CA VAL A 287 -0.72 -19.69 -6.52
C VAL A 287 -0.10 -20.00 -5.15
N GLU A 288 0.60 -21.12 -5.03
CA GLU A 288 1.33 -21.47 -3.81
C GLU A 288 2.44 -20.45 -3.55
N TRP A 289 2.45 -19.90 -2.34
CA TRP A 289 3.47 -18.96 -1.90
C TRP A 289 4.55 -19.75 -1.17
N HIS A 290 5.71 -19.89 -1.81
CA HIS A 290 6.90 -20.53 -1.27
C HIS A 290 7.80 -19.52 -0.55
#